data_AF-A0A8J6V1H3-F1
#
_entry.id   AF-A0A8J6V1H3-F1
#
_cell.length_a   1.000
_cell.length_b   1.000
_cell.length_c   1.000
_cell.angle_alpha   90.00
_cell.angle_beta   90.00
_cell.angle_gamma   90.00
#
_symmetry.space_group_name_H-M   'P 1'
#
loop_
_entity.id
_entity.type
_entity.pdbx_description
1 polymer ?
#
loop_
_entity_poly.entity_id
_entity_poly.type
_entity_poly.pdbx_seq_one_letter_code
_entity_poly.pdbx_strand_id
1 'polypeptide(L)'
;MFILKQLNRKLFSYLSLVLLIATLLIFPPEFPSQVSFLNSPAITSSASAQTTQPESNESKSVAPQQPELPLSQEEQGGNSIDFFKVVMGALAGLVLFIYGVTRLAEGLEDVGEERMKRLLSKFTANRFAGVATGVVATTFLESSSVTIILVIAMVSASILTFVQSLGVVLGSNIGTAVGAQIISLNIELYVPILMFSGLLVFFLGKTARIKSIGIVLLGFGLMFYGLEAIDSAMEPFRDYEPFLNWMESLGRNPILGALVGAIFTVIIQSSSATVAIVVTLAGSGLIALPAGIAIMLGAEVGTCADTLVATIGRGSAALRTGLFHLLFNLSSAVVGILLAPQLAQLTQAISGDDVGRQIANAQMLFNIIGAVAVIGFLPIIARAIEKLVPETNADRERQQRQLEKQQANVKNPLAEPLTR
;
A
#
# COMPACT_ATOMS: atom_id res chain seq x y z
N MET A 1 -20.24 -3.88 23.85
CA MET A 1 -20.53 -3.92 22.40
C MET A 1 -19.48 -3.20 21.53
N PHE A 2 -18.77 -2.18 22.04
CA PHE A 2 -17.64 -1.52 21.35
C PHE A 2 -16.37 -2.41 21.28
N ILE A 3 -16.10 -3.17 22.34
CA ILE A 3 -14.96 -4.12 22.44
C ILE A 3 -15.08 -5.26 21.41
N LEU A 4 -16.29 -5.80 21.20
CA LEU A 4 -16.56 -6.82 20.17
C LEU A 4 -16.36 -6.31 18.72
N LYS A 5 -16.43 -4.99 18.49
CA LYS A 5 -16.32 -4.39 17.16
C LYS A 5 -14.88 -4.10 16.75
N GLN A 6 -14.02 -3.70 17.70
CA GLN A 6 -12.57 -3.66 17.48
C GLN A 6 -11.97 -5.07 17.35
N LEU A 7 -12.57 -6.06 18.03
CA LEU A 7 -12.17 -7.46 17.92
C LEU A 7 -12.26 -7.94 16.46
N ASN A 8 -13.30 -7.57 15.71
CA ASN A 8 -13.53 -8.09 14.36
C ASN A 8 -12.50 -7.62 13.30
N ARG A 9 -12.02 -6.37 13.39
CA ARG A 9 -11.03 -5.83 12.44
C ARG A 9 -9.64 -6.42 12.69
N LYS A 10 -9.24 -6.48 13.98
CA LYS A 10 -7.99 -7.14 14.38
C LYS A 10 -8.05 -8.63 14.09
N LEU A 11 -9.18 -9.30 14.35
CA LEU A 11 -9.35 -10.72 14.07
C LEU A 11 -9.19 -11.03 12.58
N PHE A 12 -9.69 -10.21 11.65
CA PHE A 12 -9.53 -10.45 10.22
C PHE A 12 -8.10 -10.20 9.72
N SER A 13 -7.43 -9.13 10.18
CA SER A 13 -6.00 -8.92 9.89
C SER A 13 -5.12 -10.02 10.50
N TYR A 14 -5.39 -10.45 11.74
CA TYR A 14 -4.70 -11.57 12.35
C TYR A 14 -5.03 -12.88 11.67
N LEU A 15 -6.26 -13.11 11.22
CA LEU A 15 -6.66 -14.34 10.53
C LEU A 15 -6.02 -14.41 9.14
N SER A 16 -5.90 -13.28 8.42
CA SER A 16 -5.20 -13.20 7.14
C SER A 16 -3.69 -13.41 7.31
N LEU A 17 -3.08 -12.79 8.32
CA LEU A 17 -1.67 -12.99 8.67
C LEU A 17 -1.39 -14.42 9.16
N VAL A 18 -2.29 -14.98 9.97
CA VAL A 18 -2.22 -16.37 10.44
C VAL A 18 -2.48 -17.34 9.31
N LEU A 19 -3.37 -17.06 8.35
CA LEU A 19 -3.55 -17.87 7.14
C LEU A 19 -2.30 -17.83 6.26
N LEU A 20 -1.68 -16.67 6.08
CA LEU A 20 -0.42 -16.54 5.35
C LEU A 20 0.69 -17.35 6.02
N ILE A 21 0.89 -17.15 7.34
CA ILE A 21 1.88 -17.88 8.13
C ILE A 21 1.57 -19.38 8.18
N ALA A 22 0.32 -19.76 8.36
CA ALA A 22 -0.10 -21.16 8.39
C ALA A 22 0.02 -21.81 7.01
N THR A 23 -0.21 -21.08 5.91
CA THR A 23 0.02 -21.62 4.56
C THR A 23 1.51 -21.85 4.33
N LEU A 24 2.37 -20.94 4.79
CA LEU A 24 3.83 -21.10 4.74
C LEU A 24 4.35 -22.22 5.66
N LEU A 25 3.65 -22.52 6.76
CA LEU A 25 4.03 -23.58 7.71
C LEU A 25 3.42 -24.96 7.38
N ILE A 26 2.22 -25.01 6.80
CA ILE A 26 1.47 -26.24 6.47
C ILE A 26 1.84 -26.73 5.07
N PHE A 27 2.11 -25.80 4.14
CA PHE A 27 2.70 -26.09 2.84
C PHE A 27 4.09 -25.47 2.77
N PRO A 28 5.07 -25.95 3.56
CA PRO A 28 6.45 -25.61 3.29
C PRO A 28 6.71 -26.08 1.85
N PRO A 29 7.20 -25.22 0.95
CA PRO A 29 7.43 -25.65 -0.42
C PRO A 29 8.43 -26.81 -0.40
N GLU A 30 7.99 -27.98 -0.86
CA GLU A 30 8.84 -29.17 -0.94
C GLU A 30 9.96 -28.87 -1.94
N PHE A 31 11.16 -28.59 -1.44
CA PHE A 31 12.35 -28.49 -2.27
C PHE A 31 13.41 -29.49 -1.81
N PRO A 32 14.04 -30.21 -2.76
CA PRO A 32 14.91 -31.33 -2.49
C PRO A 32 16.11 -30.92 -1.64
N SER A 33 16.40 -31.77 -0.66
CA SER A 33 17.41 -31.63 0.36
C SER A 33 18.82 -31.76 -0.20
N GLN A 34 19.49 -30.64 -0.51
CA GLN A 34 20.95 -30.54 -0.41
C GLN A 34 21.32 -29.16 0.13
N VAL A 35 21.29 -29.05 1.46
CA VAL A 35 21.74 -27.90 2.23
C VAL A 35 23.11 -28.24 2.81
N SER A 36 24.18 -27.59 2.37
CA SER A 36 25.54 -27.68 2.96
C SER A 36 25.92 -26.37 3.65
N PHE A 37 25.11 -25.93 4.61
CA PHE A 37 25.28 -24.67 5.36
C PHE A 37 26.48 -24.66 6.36
N LEU A 38 27.39 -25.64 6.34
CA LEU A 38 28.49 -25.72 7.33
C LEU A 38 29.91 -25.74 6.76
N ASN A 39 30.11 -25.58 5.44
CA ASN A 39 31.45 -25.43 4.86
C ASN A 39 31.54 -24.15 4.03
N SER A 40 31.77 -23.02 4.69
CA SER A 40 32.44 -21.88 4.06
C SER A 40 33.65 -21.51 4.92
N PRO A 41 34.88 -21.50 4.36
CA PRO A 41 36.03 -20.99 5.09
C PRO A 41 35.82 -19.50 5.33
N ALA A 42 36.12 -19.07 6.55
CA ALA A 42 36.07 -17.69 6.98
C ALA A 42 36.76 -16.77 5.96
N ILE A 43 36.09 -15.68 5.62
CA ILE A 43 36.65 -14.55 4.88
C ILE A 43 37.87 -14.05 5.67
N THR A 44 39.07 -14.45 5.23
CA THR A 44 40.31 -13.85 5.71
C THR A 44 40.50 -12.55 4.93
N SER A 45 40.11 -11.45 5.57
CA SER A 45 40.52 -10.10 5.15
C SER A 45 42.04 -10.02 5.23
N SER A 46 42.73 -10.07 4.09
CA SER A 46 44.16 -9.75 4.01
C SER A 46 44.32 -8.26 3.75
N ALA A 47 44.50 -7.50 4.84
CA ALA A 47 45.02 -6.15 4.76
C ALA A 47 46.49 -6.22 4.31
N SER A 48 46.78 -5.84 3.07
CA SER A 48 48.16 -5.63 2.61
C SER A 48 48.73 -4.36 3.25
N ALA A 49 49.55 -4.54 4.28
CA ALA A 49 50.48 -3.51 4.74
C ALA A 49 51.77 -3.62 3.90
N GLN A 50 52.02 -2.62 3.05
CA GLN A 50 53.31 -2.44 2.39
C GLN A 50 54.36 -2.01 3.43
N THR A 51 55.27 -2.91 3.77
CA THR A 51 56.59 -2.57 4.31
C THR A 51 57.63 -2.91 3.26
N THR A 52 58.25 -1.87 2.71
CA THR A 52 59.47 -1.89 1.89
C THR A 52 60.67 -2.30 2.74
N GLN A 53 61.56 -3.17 2.20
CA GLN A 53 63.03 -3.27 2.38
C GLN A 53 63.53 -4.67 1.89
N PRO A 54 64.81 -4.85 1.51
CA PRO A 54 65.33 -4.57 0.17
C PRO A 54 65.88 -5.84 -0.54
N GLU A 55 66.23 -5.65 -1.82
CA GLU A 55 66.78 -6.62 -2.76
C GLU A 55 67.95 -7.47 -2.24
N SER A 56 67.90 -8.78 -2.51
CA SER A 56 69.09 -9.60 -2.72
C SER A 56 68.90 -10.53 -3.91
N ASN A 57 69.77 -10.31 -4.91
CA ASN A 57 70.02 -11.14 -6.07
C ASN A 57 70.31 -12.59 -5.68
N GLU A 58 69.60 -13.55 -6.28
CA GLU A 58 70.21 -14.84 -6.62
C GLU A 58 69.48 -15.49 -7.81
N SER A 59 70.22 -15.61 -8.92
CA SER A 59 69.85 -16.34 -10.13
C SER A 59 70.00 -17.84 -9.90
N LYS A 60 69.01 -18.66 -10.29
CA LYS A 60 69.25 -19.97 -10.92
C LYS A 60 67.98 -20.68 -11.44
N SER A 61 68.15 -21.21 -12.66
CA SER A 61 67.58 -22.46 -13.20
C SER A 61 66.17 -22.45 -13.80
N VAL A 62 66.14 -22.33 -15.12
CA VAL A 62 65.02 -22.70 -16.01
C VAL A 62 64.88 -24.23 -16.05
N ALA A 63 63.71 -24.74 -15.66
CA ALA A 63 63.28 -26.12 -15.91
C ALA A 63 62.08 -26.10 -16.89
N PRO A 64 61.90 -27.11 -17.76
CA PRO A 64 61.00 -27.03 -18.90
C PRO A 64 59.52 -27.11 -18.48
N GLN A 65 58.71 -26.19 -19.03
CA GLN A 65 57.26 -26.18 -18.89
C GLN A 65 56.65 -27.45 -19.52
N GLN A 66 55.95 -28.25 -18.70
CA GLN A 66 54.99 -29.24 -19.17
C GLN A 66 53.73 -28.51 -19.68
N PRO A 67 52.99 -29.03 -20.67
CA PRO A 67 51.76 -28.40 -21.13
C PRO A 67 50.70 -28.52 -20.03
N GLU A 68 50.25 -27.39 -19.49
CA GLU A 68 49.09 -27.36 -18.60
C GLU A 68 47.86 -27.87 -19.38
N LEU A 69 47.29 -28.99 -18.92
CA LEU A 69 45.95 -29.42 -19.32
C LEU A 69 44.96 -28.31 -18.96
N PRO A 70 43.98 -27.97 -19.83
CA PRO A 70 42.97 -26.99 -19.45
C PRO A 70 42.23 -27.51 -18.23
N LEU A 71 42.24 -26.69 -17.16
CA LEU A 71 41.39 -26.84 -16.01
C LEU A 71 39.97 -27.15 -16.49
N SER A 72 39.42 -28.25 -16.00
CA SER A 72 38.00 -28.57 -16.09
C SER A 72 37.22 -27.29 -15.87
N GLN A 73 36.45 -26.91 -16.89
CA GLN A 73 35.42 -25.88 -16.77
C GLN A 73 34.62 -26.24 -15.52
N GLU A 74 34.72 -25.42 -14.48
CA GLU A 74 33.69 -25.38 -13.45
C GLU A 74 32.40 -25.18 -14.24
N GLU A 75 31.57 -26.23 -14.28
CA GLU A 75 30.19 -26.11 -14.69
C GLU A 75 29.65 -24.90 -13.92
N GLN A 76 29.35 -23.83 -14.66
CA GLN A 76 28.53 -22.75 -14.16
C GLN A 76 27.21 -23.39 -13.78
N GLY A 77 27.13 -23.84 -12.52
CA GLY A 77 25.90 -24.29 -11.91
C GLY A 77 24.91 -23.15 -12.10
N GLY A 78 23.89 -23.38 -12.92
CA GLY A 78 22.86 -22.39 -13.17
C GLY A 78 22.40 -21.83 -11.84
N ASN A 79 22.38 -20.51 -11.70
CA ASN A 79 21.97 -19.80 -10.49
C ASN A 79 20.59 -20.32 -10.05
N SER A 80 20.57 -21.34 -9.20
CA SER A 80 19.34 -21.82 -8.59
C SER A 80 18.94 -20.75 -7.59
N ILE A 81 17.87 -20.02 -7.89
CA ILE A 81 17.36 -19.00 -6.99
C ILE A 81 17.04 -19.66 -5.65
N ASP A 82 17.64 -19.13 -4.58
CA ASP A 82 17.27 -19.48 -3.23
C ASP A 82 15.93 -18.81 -2.90
N PHE A 83 14.84 -19.46 -3.33
CA PHE A 83 13.47 -18.98 -3.12
C PHE A 83 13.16 -18.75 -1.64
N PHE A 84 13.74 -19.54 -0.74
CA PHE A 84 13.51 -19.36 0.69
C PHE A 84 14.11 -18.02 1.16
N LYS A 85 15.37 -17.73 0.79
CA LYS A 85 16.02 -16.46 1.12
C LYS A 85 15.27 -15.26 0.52
N VAL A 86 14.83 -15.38 -0.74
CA VAL A 86 14.04 -14.36 -1.43
C VAL A 86 12.72 -14.08 -0.70
N VAL A 87 11.96 -15.12 -0.38
CA VAL A 87 10.66 -14.98 0.33
C VAL A 87 10.88 -14.41 1.73
N MET A 88 11.87 -14.88 2.48
CA MET A 88 12.14 -14.38 3.83
C MET A 88 12.62 -12.92 3.82
N GLY A 89 13.46 -12.53 2.85
CA GLY A 89 13.89 -11.15 2.66
C GLY A 89 12.72 -10.23 2.32
N ALA A 90 11.88 -10.65 1.37
CA ALA A 90 10.70 -9.90 0.96
C ALA A 90 9.68 -9.76 2.10
N LEU A 91 9.46 -10.82 2.89
CA LEU A 91 8.59 -10.78 4.07
C LEU A 91 9.14 -9.84 5.15
N ALA A 92 10.45 -9.85 5.40
CA ALA A 92 11.07 -8.93 6.34
C ALA A 92 10.90 -7.47 5.89
N GLY A 93 11.16 -7.19 4.61
CA GLY A 93 10.92 -5.87 4.01
C GLY A 93 9.45 -5.46 4.08
N LEU A 94 8.52 -6.37 3.79
CA LEU A 94 7.08 -6.14 3.87
C LEU A 94 6.62 -5.81 5.29
N VAL A 95 7.14 -6.51 6.31
CA VAL A 95 6.84 -6.20 7.73
C VAL A 95 7.32 -4.80 8.08
N LEU A 96 8.55 -4.43 7.70
CA LEU A 96 9.10 -3.10 7.96
C LEU A 96 8.30 -2.02 7.23
N PHE A 97 7.94 -2.27 5.98
CA PHE A 97 7.15 -1.38 5.15
C PHE A 97 5.76 -1.13 5.75
N ILE A 98 5.00 -2.18 6.04
CA ILE A 98 3.66 -2.07 6.64
C ILE A 98 3.74 -1.41 8.03
N TYR A 99 4.76 -1.75 8.83
CA TYR A 99 4.98 -1.10 10.11
C TYR A 99 5.26 0.39 9.95
N GLY A 100 6.11 0.77 8.99
CA GLY A 100 6.40 2.16 8.62
C GLY A 100 5.15 2.93 8.22
N VAL A 101 4.36 2.40 7.29
CA VAL A 101 3.06 2.98 6.87
C VAL A 101 2.12 3.15 8.06
N THR A 102 2.04 2.14 8.94
CA THR A 102 1.18 2.19 10.13
C THR A 102 1.62 3.29 11.10
N ARG A 103 2.93 3.40 11.37
CA ARG A 103 3.49 4.46 12.23
C ARG A 103 3.28 5.83 11.60
N LEU A 104 3.47 5.96 10.29
CA LEU A 104 3.22 7.17 9.54
C LEU A 104 1.76 7.63 9.71
N ALA A 105 0.80 6.74 9.47
CA ALA A 105 -0.62 7.03 9.62
C ALA A 105 -0.98 7.43 11.06
N GLU A 106 -0.50 6.69 12.08
CA GLU A 106 -0.71 7.04 13.49
C GLU A 106 -0.13 8.41 13.85
N GLY A 107 1.10 8.72 13.41
CA GLY A 107 1.73 10.01 13.67
C GLY A 107 1.01 11.18 12.98
N LEU A 108 0.54 11.00 11.75
CA LEU A 108 -0.24 12.01 11.04
C LEU A 108 -1.63 12.18 11.67
N GLU A 109 -2.25 11.10 12.13
CA GLU A 109 -3.51 11.13 12.87
C GLU A 109 -3.36 11.93 14.16
N ASP A 110 -2.36 11.66 14.99
CA ASP A 110 -2.10 12.39 16.24
C ASP A 110 -1.82 13.89 16.01
N VAL A 111 -1.08 14.23 14.95
CA VAL A 111 -0.80 15.63 14.59
C VAL A 111 -2.05 16.34 14.05
N GLY A 112 -2.95 15.59 13.44
CA GLY A 112 -4.11 16.09 12.70
C GLY A 112 -5.47 15.90 13.36
N GLU A 113 -5.59 15.19 14.49
CA GLU A 113 -6.83 14.60 14.99
C GLU A 113 -8.00 15.60 15.09
N GLU A 114 -7.80 16.71 15.81
CA GLU A 114 -8.84 17.72 15.98
C GLU A 114 -9.14 18.50 14.70
N ARG A 115 -8.16 18.62 13.79
CA ARG A 115 -8.36 19.26 12.49
C ARG A 115 -9.16 18.34 11.58
N MET A 116 -8.86 17.04 11.59
CA MET A 116 -9.55 16.04 10.77
C MET A 116 -11.04 15.94 11.12
N LYS A 117 -11.35 15.85 12.43
CA LYS A 117 -12.74 15.86 12.93
C LYS A 117 -13.49 17.14 12.55
N ARG A 118 -12.82 18.30 12.58
CA ARG A 118 -13.40 19.59 12.16
C ARG A 118 -13.54 19.75 10.65
N LEU A 119 -12.59 19.23 9.86
CA LEU A 119 -12.65 19.25 8.40
C LEU A 119 -13.79 18.38 7.89
N LEU A 120 -13.92 17.14 8.37
CA LEU A 120 -14.99 16.23 7.96
C LEU A 120 -16.39 16.71 8.35
N SER A 121 -16.52 17.48 9.44
CA SER A 121 -17.80 18.06 9.87
C SER A 121 -18.16 19.38 9.18
N LYS A 122 -17.19 20.15 8.67
CA LYS A 122 -17.43 21.47 8.05
C LYS A 122 -17.32 21.48 6.52
N PHE A 123 -16.54 20.58 5.92
CA PHE A 123 -16.21 20.61 4.49
C PHE A 123 -17.09 19.71 3.61
N THR A 124 -18.21 19.18 4.10
CA THR A 124 -19.11 18.33 3.29
C THR A 124 -20.35 19.07 2.77
N ALA A 125 -20.34 20.41 2.73
CA ALA A 125 -21.51 21.22 2.37
C ALA A 125 -22.09 20.92 0.97
N ASN A 126 -21.25 20.48 0.03
CA ASN A 126 -21.66 20.02 -1.29
C ASN A 126 -20.71 18.94 -1.82
N ARG A 127 -21.04 18.32 -2.95
CA ARG A 127 -20.26 17.23 -3.57
C ARG A 127 -18.78 17.58 -3.87
N PHE A 128 -18.48 18.81 -4.30
CA PHE A 128 -17.10 19.24 -4.59
C PHE A 128 -16.30 19.42 -3.31
N ALA A 129 -16.92 20.04 -2.31
CA ALA A 129 -16.33 20.15 -0.98
C ALA A 129 -16.11 18.75 -0.36
N GLY A 130 -17.03 17.82 -0.61
CA GLY A 130 -16.87 16.40 -0.28
C GLY A 130 -15.61 15.78 -0.90
N VAL A 131 -15.40 15.97 -2.21
CA VAL A 131 -14.17 15.50 -2.88
C VAL A 131 -12.92 16.11 -2.26
N ALA A 132 -12.88 17.42 -2.08
CA ALA A 132 -11.73 18.07 -1.43
C ALA A 132 -11.47 17.52 -0.01
N THR A 133 -12.54 17.27 0.75
CA THR A 133 -12.46 16.66 2.07
C THR A 133 -11.85 15.26 2.00
N GLY A 134 -12.29 14.44 1.05
CA GLY A 134 -11.76 13.09 0.85
C GLY A 134 -10.28 13.10 0.47
N VAL A 135 -9.88 13.98 -0.45
CA VAL A 135 -8.47 14.14 -0.86
C VAL A 135 -7.61 14.45 0.35
N VAL A 136 -8.00 15.49 1.09
CA VAL A 136 -7.25 15.95 2.27
C VAL A 136 -7.24 14.86 3.34
N ALA A 137 -8.39 14.29 3.68
CA ALA A 137 -8.50 13.28 4.71
C ALA A 137 -7.66 12.05 4.42
N THR A 138 -7.74 11.52 3.19
CA THR A 138 -6.96 10.34 2.82
C THR A 138 -5.48 10.62 2.67
N THR A 139 -5.09 11.78 2.14
CA THR A 139 -3.67 12.16 2.08
C THR A 139 -3.06 12.23 3.49
N PHE A 140 -3.78 12.80 4.45
CA PHE A 140 -3.31 12.85 5.83
C PHE A 140 -3.35 11.51 6.55
N LEU A 141 -4.36 10.67 6.27
CA LEU A 141 -4.48 9.36 6.91
C LEU A 141 -3.68 8.26 6.22
N GLU A 142 -3.12 8.53 5.03
CA GLU A 142 -2.47 7.56 4.13
C GLU A 142 -3.32 6.29 3.88
N SER A 143 -4.64 6.43 3.99
CA SER A 143 -5.56 5.30 3.86
C SER A 143 -6.96 5.75 3.44
N SER A 144 -7.34 5.41 2.21
CA SER A 144 -8.71 5.59 1.73
C SER A 144 -9.67 4.70 2.50
N SER A 145 -9.30 3.46 2.81
CA SER A 145 -10.10 2.54 3.63
C SER A 145 -10.47 3.13 4.99
N VAL A 146 -9.51 3.67 5.73
CA VAL A 146 -9.80 4.33 7.03
C VAL A 146 -10.75 5.51 6.82
N THR A 147 -10.50 6.33 5.81
CA THR A 147 -11.34 7.49 5.46
C THR A 147 -12.77 7.07 5.15
N ILE A 148 -12.96 6.07 4.28
CA ILE A 148 -14.26 5.59 3.82
C ILE A 148 -15.00 4.87 4.95
N ILE A 149 -14.32 4.08 5.78
CA ILE A 149 -14.92 3.44 6.96
C ILE A 149 -15.44 4.49 7.95
N LEU A 150 -14.69 5.58 8.14
CA LEU A 150 -15.15 6.71 8.96
C LEU A 150 -16.38 7.38 8.33
N VAL A 151 -16.36 7.62 7.02
CA VAL A 151 -17.52 8.16 6.29
C VAL A 151 -18.74 7.24 6.43
N ILE A 152 -18.58 5.92 6.29
CA ILE A 152 -19.64 4.93 6.52
C ILE A 152 -20.18 5.03 7.95
N ALA A 153 -19.29 5.21 8.94
CA ALA A 153 -19.69 5.40 10.33
C ALA A 153 -20.48 6.71 10.53
N MET A 154 -20.07 7.80 9.89
CA MET A 154 -20.76 9.10 9.94
C MET A 154 -22.13 9.06 9.27
N VAL A 155 -22.24 8.40 8.11
CA VAL A 155 -23.53 8.17 7.43
C VAL A 155 -24.45 7.30 8.29
N SER A 156 -23.90 6.27 8.96
CA SER A 156 -24.67 5.44 9.90
C SER A 156 -25.17 6.22 11.12
N ALA A 157 -24.47 7.29 11.49
CA ALA A 157 -24.81 8.17 12.60
C ALA A 157 -25.66 9.38 12.15
N SER A 158 -26.10 9.43 10.88
CA SER A 158 -26.84 10.54 10.29
C SER A 158 -26.13 11.90 10.39
N ILE A 159 -24.79 11.88 10.47
CA ILE A 159 -23.96 13.10 10.46
C ILE A 159 -23.74 13.57 9.02
N LEU A 160 -23.60 12.61 8.09
CA LEU A 160 -23.49 12.87 6.65
C LEU A 160 -24.67 12.22 5.93
N THR A 161 -25.15 12.89 4.89
CA THR A 161 -26.07 12.27 3.94
C THR A 161 -25.32 11.27 3.05
N PHE A 162 -26.06 10.32 2.48
CA PHE A 162 -25.52 9.39 1.48
C PHE A 162 -24.92 10.12 0.26
N VAL A 163 -25.53 11.19 -0.24
CA VAL A 163 -24.97 11.93 -1.38
C VAL A 163 -23.64 12.62 -1.04
N GLN A 164 -23.52 13.15 0.18
CA GLN A 164 -22.27 13.78 0.64
C GLN A 164 -21.15 12.75 0.78
N SER A 165 -21.45 11.52 1.25
CA SER A 165 -20.43 10.48 1.37
C SER A 165 -19.84 10.09 0.02
N LEU A 166 -20.62 10.11 -1.07
CA LEU A 166 -20.09 9.81 -2.41
C LEU A 166 -18.97 10.75 -2.83
N GLY A 167 -19.12 12.05 -2.54
CA GLY A 167 -18.06 13.03 -2.80
C GLY A 167 -16.79 12.71 -2.03
N VAL A 168 -16.92 12.38 -0.74
CA VAL A 168 -15.75 12.02 0.09
C VAL A 168 -15.07 10.75 -0.40
N VAL A 169 -15.84 9.74 -0.83
CA VAL A 169 -15.31 8.49 -1.42
C VAL A 169 -14.50 8.76 -2.70
N LEU A 170 -15.01 9.61 -3.61
CA LEU A 170 -14.25 9.99 -4.80
C LEU A 170 -12.95 10.72 -4.44
N GLY A 171 -13.03 11.63 -3.47
CA GLY A 171 -11.87 12.35 -2.98
C GLY A 171 -10.82 11.44 -2.36
N SER A 172 -11.25 10.43 -1.59
CA SER A 172 -10.31 9.51 -0.94
C SER A 172 -9.48 8.73 -1.94
N ASN A 173 -10.04 8.31 -3.08
CA ASN A 173 -9.28 7.60 -4.11
C ASN A 173 -8.18 8.49 -4.72
N ILE A 174 -8.47 9.77 -4.96
CA ILE A 174 -7.45 10.75 -5.39
C ILE A 174 -6.38 10.89 -4.30
N GLY A 175 -6.78 10.97 -3.02
CA GLY A 175 -5.83 11.05 -1.91
C GLY A 175 -4.87 9.87 -1.84
N THR A 176 -5.32 8.65 -2.11
CA THR A 176 -4.47 7.43 -2.15
C THR A 176 -3.30 7.59 -3.12
N ALA A 177 -3.51 8.24 -4.26
CA ALA A 177 -2.48 8.41 -5.28
C ALA A 177 -1.33 9.33 -4.81
N VAL A 178 -1.54 10.17 -3.79
CA VAL A 178 -0.48 11.01 -3.22
C VAL A 178 0.62 10.17 -2.59
N GLY A 179 0.28 9.04 -1.95
CA GLY A 179 1.27 8.12 -1.39
C GLY A 179 2.20 7.55 -2.45
N ALA A 180 1.65 7.09 -3.59
CA ALA A 180 2.45 6.61 -4.72
C ALA A 180 3.36 7.70 -5.32
N GLN A 181 2.89 8.95 -5.35
CA GLN A 181 3.72 10.09 -5.78
C GLN A 181 4.91 10.28 -4.87
N ILE A 182 4.72 10.25 -3.54
CA ILE A 182 5.80 10.40 -2.56
C ILE A 182 6.84 9.29 -2.75
N ILE A 183 6.39 8.05 -2.99
CA ILE A 183 7.26 6.89 -3.16
C ILE A 183 8.10 6.99 -4.44
N SER A 184 7.53 7.56 -5.50
CA SER A 184 8.22 7.73 -6.79
C SER A 184 9.32 8.81 -6.82
N LEU A 185 9.60 9.49 -5.71
CA LEU A 185 10.58 10.60 -5.64
C LEU A 185 12.04 10.15 -5.50
N ASN A 186 12.34 8.84 -5.52
CA ASN A 186 13.69 8.28 -5.44
C ASN A 186 14.53 8.87 -4.29
N ILE A 187 13.98 8.86 -3.07
CA ILE A 187 14.62 9.44 -1.88
C ILE A 187 15.49 8.46 -1.09
N GLU A 188 15.81 7.30 -1.67
CA GLU A 188 16.51 6.16 -1.03
C GLU A 188 17.77 6.59 -0.28
N LEU A 189 18.60 7.46 -0.90
CA LEU A 189 19.83 7.98 -0.30
C LEU A 189 19.61 8.69 1.05
N TYR A 190 18.42 9.28 1.26
CA TYR A 190 18.11 10.05 2.46
C TYR A 190 17.36 9.24 3.53
N VAL A 191 17.00 7.98 3.25
CA VAL A 191 16.23 7.13 4.16
C VAL A 191 16.90 6.96 5.53
N PRO A 192 18.22 6.67 5.65
CA PRO A 192 18.86 6.57 6.96
C PRO A 192 18.81 7.87 7.78
N ILE A 193 18.90 9.03 7.10
CA ILE A 193 18.82 10.35 7.74
C ILE A 193 17.41 10.60 8.25
N LEU A 194 16.38 10.25 7.46
CA LEU A 194 14.97 10.35 7.88
C LEU A 194 14.69 9.45 9.09
N MET A 195 15.15 8.21 9.07
CA MET A 195 14.99 7.28 10.20
C MET A 195 15.67 7.80 11.47
N PHE A 196 16.95 8.19 11.37
CA PHE A 196 17.72 8.65 12.51
C PHE A 196 17.16 9.95 13.09
N SER A 197 16.84 10.93 12.24
CA SER A 197 16.24 12.19 12.68
C SER A 197 14.85 11.98 13.29
N GLY A 198 14.02 11.11 12.70
CA GLY A 198 12.72 10.74 13.27
C GLY A 198 12.83 10.11 14.64
N LEU A 199 13.77 9.17 14.81
CA LEU A 199 14.08 8.55 16.10
C LEU A 199 14.53 9.58 17.14
N LEU A 200 15.46 10.48 16.77
CA LEU A 200 15.92 11.56 17.66
C LEU A 200 14.78 12.48 18.08
N VAL A 201 13.95 12.94 17.13
CA VAL A 201 12.80 13.81 17.42
C VAL A 201 11.78 13.10 18.32
N PHE A 202 11.55 11.80 18.10
CA PHE A 202 10.64 11.01 18.93
C PHE A 202 11.13 10.90 20.38
N PHE A 203 12.42 10.61 20.60
CA PHE A 203 12.98 10.46 21.95
C PHE A 203 13.20 11.79 22.67
N LEU A 204 13.72 12.81 21.97
CA LEU A 204 14.06 14.11 22.55
C LEU A 204 12.87 15.09 22.58
N GLY A 205 11.79 14.76 21.88
CA GLY A 205 10.58 15.58 21.81
C GLY A 205 9.94 15.81 23.18
N LYS A 206 9.75 17.07 23.55
CA LYS A 206 9.18 17.46 24.86
C LYS A 206 7.66 17.43 24.90
N THR A 207 6.99 17.50 23.76
CA THR A 207 5.52 17.52 23.66
C THR A 207 5.02 16.33 22.85
N ALA A 208 3.79 15.88 23.13
CA ALA A 208 3.16 14.78 22.39
C ALA A 208 3.20 15.03 20.87
N ARG A 209 2.86 16.25 20.45
CA ARG A 209 2.90 16.65 19.04
C ARG A 209 4.28 16.53 18.40
N ILE A 210 5.36 16.93 19.09
CA ILE A 210 6.73 16.79 18.55
C ILE A 210 7.09 15.31 18.46
N LYS A 211 6.71 14.49 19.45
CA LYS A 211 6.94 13.05 19.38
C LYS A 211 6.20 12.42 18.20
N SER A 212 4.95 12.80 17.94
CA SER A 212 4.20 12.33 16.77
C SER A 212 4.85 12.76 15.46
N ILE A 213 5.44 13.95 15.36
CA ILE A 213 6.26 14.34 14.20
C ILE A 213 7.47 13.41 14.04
N GLY A 214 8.14 13.04 15.15
CA GLY A 214 9.21 12.05 15.12
C GLY A 214 8.74 10.68 14.63
N ILE A 215 7.55 10.23 15.06
CA ILE A 215 6.91 9.01 14.57
C ILE A 215 6.62 9.10 13.07
N VAL A 216 6.13 10.23 12.56
CA VAL A 216 5.89 10.45 11.12
C VAL A 216 7.18 10.28 10.33
N LEU A 217 8.27 10.94 10.75
CA LEU A 217 9.57 10.85 10.06
C LEU A 217 10.15 9.44 10.12
N LEU A 218 10.08 8.80 11.28
CA LEU A 218 10.56 7.42 11.46
C LEU A 218 9.71 6.44 10.64
N GLY A 219 8.39 6.64 10.59
CA GLY A 219 7.46 5.84 9.79
C GLY A 219 7.75 5.95 8.30
N PHE A 220 7.98 7.17 7.80
CA PHE A 220 8.47 7.38 6.43
C PHE A 220 9.78 6.63 6.17
N GLY A 221 10.77 6.78 7.05
CA GLY A 221 12.06 6.11 6.89
C GLY A 221 11.93 4.58 6.86
N LEU A 222 11.18 3.99 7.80
CA LEU A 222 10.94 2.54 7.86
C LEU A 222 10.14 2.03 6.65
N MET A 223 9.21 2.85 6.15
CA MET A 223 8.46 2.55 4.93
C MET A 223 9.42 2.39 3.74
N PHE A 224 10.22 3.41 3.44
CA PHE A 224 11.16 3.33 2.32
C PHE A 224 12.24 2.24 2.51
N TYR A 225 12.77 2.08 3.73
CA TYR A 225 13.73 1.00 4.02
C TYR A 225 13.12 -0.38 3.81
N GLY A 226 11.84 -0.56 4.14
CA GLY A 226 11.11 -1.78 3.84
C GLY A 226 10.96 -2.03 2.34
N LEU A 227 10.72 -0.98 1.54
CA LEU A 227 10.66 -1.08 0.07
C LEU A 227 12.03 -1.45 -0.53
N GLU A 228 13.11 -0.84 -0.06
CA GLU A 228 14.48 -1.17 -0.47
C GLU A 228 14.83 -2.63 -0.14
N ALA A 229 14.42 -3.12 1.03
CA ALA A 229 14.60 -4.52 1.42
C ALA A 229 13.77 -5.49 0.55
N ILE A 230 12.56 -5.10 0.13
CA ILE A 230 11.76 -5.87 -0.83
C ILE A 230 12.46 -5.90 -2.20
N ASP A 231 12.90 -4.75 -2.71
CA ASP A 231 13.60 -4.67 -4.00
C ASP A 231 14.87 -5.52 -4.02
N SER A 232 15.71 -5.39 -2.98
CA SER A 232 16.93 -6.17 -2.80
C SER A 232 16.65 -7.67 -2.73
N ALA A 233 15.57 -8.08 -2.05
CA ALA A 233 15.18 -9.49 -1.99
C ALA A 233 14.71 -10.03 -3.34
N MET A 234 14.16 -9.18 -4.20
CA MET A 234 13.68 -9.54 -5.54
C MET A 234 14.78 -9.51 -6.61
N GLU A 235 15.98 -8.98 -6.31
CA GLU A 235 17.09 -8.86 -7.27
C GLU A 235 17.36 -10.13 -8.10
N PRO A 236 17.38 -11.37 -7.54
CA PRO A 236 17.63 -12.58 -8.32
C PRO A 236 16.60 -12.85 -9.42
N PHE A 237 15.41 -12.24 -9.36
CA PHE A 237 14.38 -12.39 -10.38
C PHE A 237 14.58 -11.53 -11.62
N ARG A 238 15.52 -10.57 -11.61
CA ARG A 238 15.81 -9.72 -12.78
C ARG A 238 16.25 -10.52 -14.00
N ASP A 239 16.94 -11.63 -13.79
CA ASP A 239 17.42 -12.52 -14.86
C ASP A 239 16.69 -13.88 -14.89
N TYR A 240 15.60 -14.01 -14.15
CA TYR A 240 14.85 -15.28 -14.04
C TYR A 240 13.72 -15.35 -15.07
N GLU A 241 14.00 -15.97 -16.20
CA GLU A 241 13.06 -16.15 -17.33
C GLU A 241 11.63 -16.53 -16.93
N PRO A 242 11.37 -17.51 -16.04
CA PRO A 242 9.98 -17.83 -15.66
C PRO A 242 9.24 -16.66 -14.99
N PHE A 243 9.93 -15.87 -14.17
CA PHE A 243 9.34 -14.68 -13.54
C PHE A 243 9.10 -13.58 -14.58
N LEU A 244 10.08 -13.31 -15.46
CA LEU A 244 9.95 -12.31 -16.52
C LEU A 244 8.79 -12.63 -17.46
N ASN A 245 8.67 -13.88 -17.90
CA ASN A 245 7.56 -14.36 -18.73
C ASN A 245 6.21 -14.22 -18.02
N TRP A 246 6.15 -14.48 -16.71
CA TRP A 246 4.94 -14.28 -15.92
C TRP A 246 4.57 -12.80 -15.84
N MET A 247 5.52 -11.91 -15.53
CA MET A 247 5.30 -10.45 -15.52
C MET A 247 4.85 -9.93 -16.88
N GLU A 248 5.47 -10.39 -17.97
CA GLU A 248 5.06 -10.02 -19.31
C GLU A 248 3.63 -10.48 -19.61
N SER A 249 3.24 -11.68 -19.16
CA SER A 249 1.88 -12.19 -19.31
C SER A 249 0.84 -11.31 -18.60
N LEU A 250 1.17 -10.73 -17.44
CA LEU A 250 0.31 -9.78 -16.74
C LEU A 250 0.14 -8.48 -17.53
N GLY A 251 1.19 -8.04 -18.24
CA GLY A 251 1.13 -6.88 -19.11
C GLY A 251 0.33 -7.13 -20.40
N ARG A 252 0.47 -8.31 -21.02
CA ARG A 252 -0.32 -8.69 -22.22
C ARG A 252 -1.79 -8.96 -21.89
N ASN A 253 -2.08 -9.43 -20.67
CA ASN A 253 -3.44 -9.68 -20.18
C ASN A 253 -3.76 -8.77 -18.99
N PRO A 254 -4.21 -7.52 -19.23
CA PRO A 254 -4.46 -6.55 -18.16
C PRO A 254 -5.58 -6.98 -17.19
N ILE A 255 -6.49 -7.86 -17.60
CA ILE A 255 -7.50 -8.44 -16.70
C ILE A 255 -6.83 -9.34 -15.66
N LEU A 256 -5.87 -10.17 -16.11
CA LEU A 256 -5.10 -11.02 -15.21
C LEU A 256 -4.23 -10.17 -14.27
N GLY A 257 -3.57 -9.14 -14.79
CA GLY A 257 -2.81 -8.20 -13.95
C GLY A 257 -3.68 -7.51 -12.89
N ALA A 258 -4.87 -7.04 -13.28
CA ALA A 258 -5.83 -6.45 -12.34
C ALA A 258 -6.35 -7.47 -11.31
N LEU A 259 -6.57 -8.71 -11.69
CA LEU A 259 -6.97 -9.76 -10.75
C LEU A 259 -5.87 -10.02 -9.70
N VAL A 260 -4.61 -10.10 -10.14
CA VAL A 260 -3.45 -10.25 -9.24
C VAL A 260 -3.36 -9.07 -8.27
N GLY A 261 -3.45 -7.83 -8.77
CA GLY A 261 -3.42 -6.64 -7.92
C GLY A 261 -4.57 -6.57 -6.91
N ALA A 262 -5.78 -6.98 -7.32
CA ALA A 262 -6.94 -7.05 -6.44
C ALA A 262 -6.73 -8.09 -5.33
N ILE A 263 -6.29 -9.30 -5.67
CA ILE A 263 -6.03 -10.38 -4.70
C ILE A 263 -4.94 -9.95 -3.72
N PHE A 264 -3.83 -9.43 -4.22
CA PHE A 264 -2.72 -8.99 -3.38
C PHE A 264 -3.14 -7.87 -2.41
N THR A 265 -3.95 -6.93 -2.91
CA THR A 265 -4.52 -5.87 -2.07
C THR A 265 -5.50 -6.40 -1.02
N VAL A 266 -6.29 -7.43 -1.33
CA VAL A 266 -7.18 -8.06 -0.35
C VAL A 266 -6.38 -8.76 0.76
N ILE A 267 -5.26 -9.40 0.40
CA ILE A 267 -4.37 -10.07 1.36
C ILE A 267 -3.68 -9.05 2.27
N ILE A 268 -3.05 -8.03 1.68
CA ILE A 268 -2.32 -7.00 2.42
C ILE A 268 -3.27 -6.02 3.12
N GLN A 269 -4.50 -5.89 2.62
CA GLN A 269 -5.52 -4.93 3.07
C GLN A 269 -5.10 -3.46 2.91
N SER A 270 -4.23 -3.18 1.94
CA SER A 270 -3.79 -1.82 1.62
C SER A 270 -3.40 -1.71 0.15
N SER A 271 -4.15 -0.90 -0.61
CA SER A 271 -3.81 -0.60 -2.02
C SER A 271 -2.61 0.31 -2.14
N SER A 272 -2.45 1.30 -1.25
CA SER A 272 -1.22 2.11 -1.20
C SER A 272 0.01 1.23 -1.02
N ALA A 273 -0.08 0.20 -0.18
CA ALA A 273 1.00 -0.77 0.01
C ALA A 273 1.27 -1.61 -1.25
N THR A 274 0.21 -2.13 -1.87
CA THR A 274 0.33 -2.85 -3.14
C THR A 274 0.98 -2.00 -4.23
N VAL A 275 0.48 -0.78 -4.44
CA VAL A 275 0.98 0.11 -5.49
C VAL A 275 2.39 0.60 -5.18
N ALA A 276 2.75 0.84 -3.92
CA ALA A 276 4.12 1.17 -3.52
C ALA A 276 5.13 0.11 -3.93
N ILE A 277 4.80 -1.17 -3.68
CA ILE A 277 5.65 -2.31 -4.07
C ILE A 277 5.76 -2.36 -5.60
N VAL A 278 4.64 -2.19 -6.31
CA VAL A 278 4.62 -2.17 -7.79
C VAL A 278 5.47 -1.02 -8.35
N VAL A 279 5.34 0.19 -7.79
CA VAL A 279 6.12 1.37 -8.19
C VAL A 279 7.60 1.14 -7.96
N THR A 280 7.97 0.57 -6.81
CA THR A 280 9.38 0.28 -6.46
C THR A 280 9.98 -0.74 -7.42
N LEU A 281 9.32 -1.89 -7.61
CA LEU A 281 9.79 -2.96 -8.49
C LEU A 281 9.78 -2.55 -9.97
N ALA A 282 8.90 -1.63 -10.36
CA ALA A 282 8.92 -1.05 -11.69
C ALA A 282 10.11 -0.10 -11.89
N GLY A 283 10.43 0.72 -10.88
CA GLY A 283 11.60 1.58 -10.87
C GLY A 283 12.92 0.82 -11.01
N SER A 284 12.97 -0.41 -10.49
CA SER A 284 14.13 -1.30 -10.61
C SER A 284 14.11 -2.23 -11.83
N GLY A 285 13.11 -2.09 -12.71
CA GLY A 285 13.01 -2.82 -13.97
C GLY A 285 12.38 -4.23 -13.89
N LEU A 286 11.96 -4.68 -12.71
CA LEU A 286 11.29 -5.99 -12.57
C LEU A 286 9.85 -6.01 -13.10
N ILE A 287 9.17 -4.85 -13.11
CA ILE A 287 7.79 -4.73 -13.58
C ILE A 287 7.73 -3.71 -14.74
N ALA A 288 7.33 -4.19 -15.91
CA ALA A 288 7.08 -3.32 -17.05
C ALA A 288 5.80 -2.49 -16.87
N LEU A 289 5.75 -1.30 -17.48
CA LEU A 289 4.64 -0.35 -17.38
C LEU A 289 3.24 -0.99 -17.58
N PRO A 290 2.99 -1.82 -18.63
CA PRO A 290 1.65 -2.38 -18.82
C PRO A 290 1.20 -3.28 -17.67
N ALA A 291 2.11 -4.10 -17.14
CA ALA A 291 1.83 -4.95 -15.99
C ALA A 291 1.59 -4.11 -14.73
N GLY A 292 2.42 -3.08 -14.51
CA GLY A 292 2.28 -2.17 -13.38
C GLY A 292 0.94 -1.43 -13.37
N ILE A 293 0.50 -0.89 -14.52
CA ILE A 293 -0.82 -0.26 -14.67
C ILE A 293 -1.94 -1.27 -14.40
N ALA A 294 -1.85 -2.48 -14.95
CA ALA A 294 -2.87 -3.51 -14.73
C ALA A 294 -3.01 -3.87 -13.24
N ILE A 295 -1.90 -4.12 -12.55
CA ILE A 295 -1.88 -4.43 -11.11
C ILE A 295 -2.42 -3.25 -10.29
N MET A 296 -2.03 -2.02 -10.63
CA MET A 296 -2.53 -0.79 -10.00
C MET A 296 -4.06 -0.66 -10.12
N LEU A 297 -4.64 -0.88 -11.31
CA LEU A 297 -6.10 -0.88 -11.50
C LEU A 297 -6.79 -1.94 -10.64
N GLY A 298 -6.17 -3.12 -10.52
CA GLY A 298 -6.60 -4.18 -9.63
C GLY A 298 -6.63 -3.78 -8.17
N ALA A 299 -5.59 -3.09 -7.70
CA ALA A 299 -5.47 -2.66 -6.31
C ALA A 299 -6.59 -1.71 -5.87
N GLU A 300 -7.02 -0.80 -6.75
CA GLU A 300 -8.17 0.08 -6.50
C GLU A 300 -9.48 -0.71 -6.28
N VAL A 301 -9.70 -1.78 -7.07
CA VAL A 301 -10.84 -2.68 -6.89
C VAL A 301 -10.71 -3.49 -5.60
N GLY A 302 -9.52 -4.05 -5.31
CA GLY A 302 -9.25 -4.86 -4.12
C GLY A 302 -9.57 -4.12 -2.81
N THR A 303 -9.28 -2.82 -2.75
CA THR A 303 -9.60 -1.94 -1.60
C THR A 303 -11.08 -1.98 -1.22
N CYS A 304 -11.98 -2.20 -2.18
CA CYS A 304 -13.42 -2.21 -1.90
C CYS A 304 -13.85 -3.34 -0.95
N ALA A 305 -13.04 -4.40 -0.78
CA ALA A 305 -13.36 -5.51 0.10
C ALA A 305 -13.53 -5.08 1.56
N ASP A 306 -12.60 -4.30 2.11
CA ASP A 306 -12.68 -3.82 3.51
C ASP A 306 -13.89 -2.90 3.73
N THR A 307 -14.23 -2.13 2.71
CA THR A 307 -15.28 -1.13 2.75
C THR A 307 -16.62 -1.84 2.81
N LEU A 308 -16.81 -2.87 1.99
CA LEU A 308 -18.01 -3.71 2.02
C LEU A 308 -18.15 -4.41 3.38
N VAL A 309 -17.07 -4.96 3.92
CA VAL A 309 -17.07 -5.56 5.27
C VAL A 309 -17.50 -4.52 6.31
N ALA A 310 -17.06 -3.27 6.20
CA ALA A 310 -17.43 -2.22 7.13
C ALA A 310 -18.92 -1.84 7.10
N THR A 311 -19.65 -2.19 6.04
CA THR A 311 -21.11 -1.97 5.92
C THR A 311 -21.94 -3.04 6.64
N ILE A 312 -21.37 -4.20 6.96
CA ILE A 312 -22.11 -5.33 7.55
C ILE A 312 -22.76 -4.93 8.89
N GLY A 313 -24.05 -5.23 9.02
CA GLY A 313 -24.85 -4.91 10.22
C GLY A 313 -25.21 -3.43 10.39
N ARG A 314 -24.94 -2.59 9.40
CA ARG A 314 -25.34 -1.17 9.35
C ARG A 314 -26.60 -0.98 8.49
N GLY A 315 -27.17 0.22 8.50
CA GLY A 315 -28.38 0.54 7.75
C GLY A 315 -28.14 0.77 6.26
N SER A 316 -29.21 0.93 5.47
CA SER A 316 -29.13 1.04 4.00
C SER A 316 -28.18 2.14 3.53
N ALA A 317 -28.10 3.29 4.18
CA ALA A 317 -27.20 4.37 3.77
C ALA A 317 -25.70 3.99 3.84
N ALA A 318 -25.31 3.16 4.80
CA ALA A 318 -23.96 2.61 4.89
C ALA A 318 -23.68 1.63 3.74
N LEU A 319 -24.61 0.70 3.49
CA LEU A 319 -24.52 -0.26 2.40
C LEU A 319 -24.46 0.44 1.03
N ARG A 320 -25.29 1.46 0.80
CA ARG A 320 -25.27 2.29 -0.41
C ARG A 320 -23.90 2.97 -0.62
N THR A 321 -23.28 3.47 0.45
CA THR A 321 -21.95 4.10 0.38
C THR A 321 -20.87 3.07 -0.02
N GLY A 322 -20.88 1.88 0.60
CA GLY A 322 -19.94 0.81 0.23
C GLY A 322 -20.17 0.27 -1.18
N LEU A 323 -21.43 0.14 -1.60
CA LEU A 323 -21.79 -0.28 -2.95
C LEU A 323 -21.36 0.75 -3.99
N PHE A 324 -21.50 2.05 -3.69
CA PHE A 324 -20.97 3.11 -4.56
C PHE A 324 -19.46 2.96 -4.73
N HIS A 325 -18.71 2.77 -3.64
CA HIS A 325 -17.26 2.59 -3.69
C HIS A 325 -16.87 1.41 -4.60
N LEU A 326 -17.53 0.25 -4.43
CA LEU A 326 -17.32 -0.92 -5.27
C LEU A 326 -17.64 -0.66 -6.75
N LEU A 327 -18.85 -0.16 -7.04
CA LEU A 327 -19.30 0.04 -8.41
C LEU A 327 -18.46 1.10 -9.14
N PHE A 328 -18.07 2.16 -8.43
CA PHE A 328 -17.20 3.19 -8.99
C PHE A 328 -15.82 2.63 -9.34
N ASN A 329 -15.14 1.94 -8.42
CA ASN A 329 -13.81 1.38 -8.72
C ASN A 329 -13.87 0.27 -9.76
N LEU A 330 -14.88 -0.60 -9.71
CA LEU A 330 -15.04 -1.67 -10.69
C LEU A 330 -15.27 -1.11 -12.10
N SER A 331 -16.18 -0.15 -12.25
CA SER A 331 -16.43 0.50 -13.54
C SER A 331 -15.23 1.30 -14.03
N SER A 332 -14.57 2.03 -13.13
CA SER A 332 -13.34 2.76 -13.46
C SER A 332 -12.24 1.79 -13.89
N ALA A 333 -12.03 0.66 -13.20
CA ALA A 333 -11.04 -0.34 -13.58
C ALA A 333 -11.33 -0.97 -14.95
N VAL A 334 -12.61 -1.25 -15.27
CA VAL A 334 -13.00 -1.71 -16.62
C VAL A 334 -12.62 -0.68 -17.68
N VAL A 335 -12.97 0.60 -17.46
CA VAL A 335 -12.60 1.69 -18.38
C VAL A 335 -11.07 1.86 -18.45
N GLY A 336 -10.39 1.76 -17.32
CA GLY A 336 -8.93 1.84 -17.22
C GLY A 336 -8.23 0.72 -17.97
N ILE A 337 -8.76 -0.50 -17.94
CA ILE A 337 -8.24 -1.63 -18.73
C ILE A 337 -8.41 -1.36 -20.23
N LEU A 338 -9.57 -0.86 -20.66
CA LEU A 338 -9.83 -0.53 -22.06
C LEU A 338 -8.93 0.62 -22.56
N LEU A 339 -8.56 1.55 -21.67
CA LEU A 339 -7.73 2.71 -21.97
C LEU A 339 -6.28 2.55 -21.50
N ALA A 340 -5.87 1.36 -21.09
CA ALA A 340 -4.53 1.13 -20.50
C ALA A 340 -3.39 1.53 -21.45
N PRO A 341 -3.45 1.24 -22.78
CA PRO A 341 -2.42 1.71 -23.71
C PRO A 341 -2.33 3.24 -23.79
N GLN A 342 -3.47 3.94 -23.79
CA GLN A 342 -3.52 5.41 -23.85
C GLN A 342 -3.02 6.03 -22.54
N LEU A 343 -3.38 5.44 -21.40
CA LEU A 343 -2.87 5.85 -20.09
C LEU A 343 -1.35 5.67 -20.03
N ALA A 344 -0.84 4.53 -20.51
CA ALA A 344 0.59 4.26 -20.60
C ALA A 344 1.33 5.28 -21.48
N GLN A 345 0.79 5.63 -22.65
CA GLN A 345 1.38 6.65 -23.53
C GLN A 345 1.40 8.04 -22.87
N LEU A 346 0.30 8.41 -22.22
CA LEU A 346 0.18 9.69 -21.53
C LEU A 346 1.19 9.80 -20.38
N THR A 347 1.35 8.75 -19.59
CA THR A 347 2.27 8.76 -18.44
C THR A 347 3.73 8.74 -18.86
N GLN A 348 4.08 8.02 -19.93
CA GLN A 348 5.41 8.10 -20.55
C GLN A 348 5.73 9.54 -20.99
N ALA A 349 4.77 10.22 -21.64
CA ALA A 349 4.97 11.58 -22.13
C ALA A 349 5.24 12.63 -21.02
N ILE A 350 4.69 12.44 -19.81
CA ILE A 350 4.84 13.39 -18.70
C ILE A 350 5.89 12.98 -17.66
N SER A 351 6.35 11.72 -17.68
CA SER A 351 7.23 11.16 -16.63
C SER A 351 8.63 10.80 -17.14
N GLY A 352 8.88 10.82 -18.45
CA GLY A 352 10.14 10.34 -19.02
C GLY A 352 10.26 8.81 -18.88
N ASP A 353 11.48 8.30 -18.75
CA ASP A 353 11.77 6.85 -18.78
C ASP A 353 11.62 6.12 -17.42
N ASP A 354 11.30 6.85 -16.34
CA ASP A 354 11.12 6.27 -15.00
C ASP A 354 9.75 5.56 -14.91
N VAL A 355 9.76 4.23 -15.01
CA VAL A 355 8.55 3.40 -15.02
C VAL A 355 7.79 3.49 -13.67
N GLY A 356 8.50 3.61 -12.55
CA GLY A 356 7.89 3.81 -11.23
C GLY A 356 7.07 5.10 -11.19
N ARG A 357 7.65 6.20 -11.67
CA ARG A 357 6.94 7.50 -11.81
C ARG A 357 5.81 7.44 -12.82
N GLN A 358 5.95 6.72 -13.93
CA GLN A 358 4.87 6.52 -14.89
C GLN A 358 3.66 5.83 -14.26
N ILE A 359 3.86 4.82 -13.39
CA ILE A 359 2.77 4.14 -12.68
C ILE A 359 2.15 5.04 -11.61
N ALA A 360 2.96 5.74 -10.83
CA ALA A 360 2.45 6.70 -9.84
C ALA A 360 1.58 7.79 -10.50
N ASN A 361 2.01 8.29 -11.67
CA ASN A 361 1.24 9.24 -12.46
C ASN A 361 0.01 8.60 -13.11
N ALA A 362 0.08 7.33 -13.51
CA ALA A 362 -1.07 6.58 -14.00
C ALA A 362 -2.18 6.55 -12.94
N GLN A 363 -1.84 6.25 -11.69
CA GLN A 363 -2.80 6.20 -10.59
C GLN A 363 -3.43 7.57 -10.32
N MET A 364 -2.61 8.62 -10.26
CA MET A 364 -3.08 9.99 -10.03
C MET A 364 -4.03 10.45 -11.13
N LEU A 365 -3.64 10.28 -12.39
CA LEU A 365 -4.47 10.63 -13.54
C LEU A 365 -5.76 9.81 -13.57
N PHE A 366 -5.67 8.50 -13.35
CA PHE A 366 -6.82 7.60 -13.33
C PHE A 366 -7.86 8.04 -12.28
N ASN A 367 -7.42 8.30 -11.05
CA ASN A 367 -8.31 8.71 -9.96
C ASN A 367 -8.91 10.11 -10.18
N ILE A 368 -8.12 11.07 -10.70
CA ILE A 368 -8.62 12.41 -11.04
C ILE A 368 -9.65 12.35 -12.17
N ILE A 369 -9.32 11.68 -13.28
CA ILE A 369 -10.19 11.57 -14.45
C ILE A 369 -11.49 10.86 -14.06
N GLY A 370 -11.38 9.75 -13.32
CA GLY A 370 -12.54 9.01 -12.81
C GLY A 370 -13.45 9.88 -11.97
N ALA A 371 -12.90 10.61 -10.99
CA ALA A 371 -13.67 11.51 -10.13
C ALA A 371 -14.35 12.65 -10.93
N VAL A 372 -13.62 13.31 -11.83
CA VAL A 372 -14.15 14.39 -12.68
C VAL A 372 -15.26 13.88 -13.59
N ALA A 373 -15.12 12.68 -14.16
CA ALA A 373 -16.11 12.09 -15.04
C ALA A 373 -17.45 11.83 -14.33
N VAL A 374 -17.44 11.47 -13.04
CA VAL A 374 -18.66 11.06 -12.33
C VAL A 374 -19.24 12.11 -11.39
N ILE A 375 -18.46 13.12 -10.95
CA ILE A 375 -18.88 14.09 -9.93
C ILE A 375 -20.18 14.85 -10.31
N GLY A 376 -20.34 15.19 -11.60
CA GLY A 376 -21.52 15.83 -12.15
C GLY A 376 -22.78 14.97 -12.07
N PHE A 377 -22.62 13.65 -12.11
CA PHE A 377 -23.69 12.66 -12.17
C PHE A 377 -23.99 12.00 -10.80
N LEU A 378 -23.28 12.37 -9.73
CA LEU A 378 -23.48 11.81 -8.39
C LEU A 378 -24.95 11.76 -7.92
N PRO A 379 -25.80 12.78 -8.12
CA PRO A 379 -27.21 12.69 -7.72
C PRO A 379 -27.99 11.62 -8.48
N ILE A 380 -27.66 11.39 -9.76
CA ILE A 380 -28.31 10.38 -10.60
C ILE A 380 -27.85 8.99 -10.17
N ILE A 381 -26.54 8.82 -9.97
CA ILE A 381 -25.95 7.58 -9.47
C ILE A 381 -26.52 7.24 -8.09
N ALA A 382 -26.64 8.23 -7.20
CA ALA A 382 -27.23 8.06 -5.88
C ALA A 382 -28.66 7.50 -5.96
N ARG A 383 -29.52 8.09 -6.81
CA ARG A 383 -30.89 7.59 -7.03
C ARG A 383 -30.92 6.17 -7.58
N ALA A 384 -30.01 5.83 -8.49
CA ALA A 384 -29.90 4.47 -9.02
C ALA A 384 -29.53 3.47 -7.91
N ILE A 385 -28.56 3.82 -7.06
CA ILE A 385 -28.15 3.00 -5.91
C ILE A 385 -29.26 2.91 -4.85
N GLU A 386 -30.01 3.98 -4.61
CA GLU A 386 -31.18 3.96 -3.71
C GLU A 386 -32.29 3.03 -4.21
N LYS A 387 -32.44 2.88 -5.53
CA LYS A 387 -33.36 1.91 -6.14
C LYS A 387 -32.86 0.46 -5.99
N LEU A 388 -31.55 0.24 -6.08
CA LEU A 388 -30.94 -1.08 -5.88
C LEU A 388 -30.99 -1.52 -4.41
N VAL A 389 -30.79 -0.57 -3.49
CA VAL A 389 -30.81 -0.79 -2.04
C VAL A 389 -31.87 0.11 -1.41
N PRO A 390 -33.15 -0.30 -1.43
CA PRO A 390 -34.23 0.49 -0.86
C PRO A 390 -34.09 0.63 0.66
N GLU A 391 -34.70 1.70 1.20
CA GLU A 391 -34.75 1.92 2.64
C GLU A 391 -35.74 0.95 3.30
N THR A 392 -35.32 0.34 4.40
CA THR A 392 -36.16 -0.57 5.17
C THR A 392 -36.90 0.16 6.29
N ASN A 393 -37.97 -0.43 6.81
CA ASN A 393 -38.65 0.10 8.00
C ASN A 393 -37.70 0.21 9.21
N ALA A 394 -36.78 -0.75 9.35
CA ALA A 394 -35.75 -0.73 10.40
C ALA A 394 -34.79 0.47 10.28
N ASP A 395 -34.49 0.92 9.06
CA ASP A 395 -33.68 2.12 8.82
C ASP A 395 -34.43 3.38 9.26
N ARG A 396 -35.71 3.49 8.91
CA ARG A 396 -36.56 4.64 9.28
C ARG A 396 -36.67 4.79 10.79
N GLU A 397 -36.93 3.69 11.49
CA GLU A 397 -36.96 3.70 12.96
C GLU A 397 -35.59 4.06 13.58
N ARG A 398 -34.48 3.60 12.99
CA ARG A 398 -33.13 3.98 13.45
C ARG A 398 -32.89 5.47 13.29
N GLN A 399 -33.25 6.05 12.14
CA GLN A 399 -33.15 7.49 11.91
C GLN A 399 -34.01 8.28 12.89
N GLN A 400 -35.26 7.87 13.11
CA GLN A 400 -36.15 8.54 14.06
C GLN A 400 -35.59 8.53 15.49
N ARG A 401 -35.12 7.37 15.97
CA ARG A 401 -34.46 7.26 17.29
C ARG A 401 -33.19 8.12 17.40
N GLN A 402 -32.43 8.29 16.31
CA GLN A 402 -31.25 9.15 16.31
C GLN A 402 -31.61 10.64 16.36
N LEU A 403 -32.64 11.06 15.61
CA LEU A 403 -33.15 12.43 15.64
C LEU A 403 -33.68 12.80 17.04
N GLU A 404 -34.43 11.90 17.67
CA GLU A 404 -34.92 12.09 19.05
C GLU A 404 -33.77 12.29 20.05
N LYS A 405 -32.70 11.49 19.94
CA LYS A 405 -31.49 11.64 20.77
C LYS A 405 -30.77 12.96 20.54
N GLN A 406 -30.62 13.38 19.28
CA GLN A 406 -29.99 14.66 18.95
C GLN A 406 -30.81 15.84 19.51
N GLN A 407 -32.13 15.79 19.38
CA GLN A 407 -33.02 16.81 19.95
C GLN A 407 -32.98 16.84 21.48
N ALA A 408 -32.87 15.68 22.13
CA ALA A 408 -32.72 15.59 23.59
C ALA A 408 -31.40 16.22 24.07
N ASN A 409 -30.28 15.95 23.39
CA ASN A 409 -28.97 16.54 23.72
C ASN A 409 -28.93 18.06 23.52
N VAL A 410 -29.64 18.60 22.51
CA VAL A 410 -29.75 20.06 22.30
C VAL A 410 -30.59 20.72 23.39
N LYS A 411 -31.62 20.05 23.91
CA LYS A 411 -32.49 20.58 24.97
C LYS A 411 -31.89 20.50 26.37
N ASN A 412 -30.91 19.62 26.61
CA ASN A 412 -30.26 19.51 27.92
C ASN A 412 -28.77 19.14 27.80
N PRO A 413 -27.88 20.12 27.51
CA PRO A 413 -26.46 19.88 27.28
C PRO A 413 -25.67 19.42 28.53
N LEU A 414 -26.27 19.45 29.72
CA LEU A 414 -25.67 19.00 30.99
C LEU A 414 -26.12 17.60 31.43
N ALA A 415 -27.01 16.94 30.68
CA ALA A 415 -27.43 15.57 30.95
C ALA A 415 -26.51 14.57 30.24
N GLU A 416 -25.20 14.65 30.48
CA GLU A 416 -24.38 13.45 30.29
C GLU A 416 -24.84 12.41 31.33
N PRO A 417 -25.03 11.14 30.96
CA PRO A 417 -25.19 10.10 31.95
C PRO A 417 -23.89 10.04 32.75
N LEU A 418 -23.95 10.41 34.03
CA LEU A 418 -22.97 10.01 35.03
C LEU A 418 -23.02 8.48 35.21
N THR A 419 -22.63 7.70 34.20
CA THR A 419 -22.53 6.25 34.31
C THR A 419 -21.44 5.67 33.38
N ARG A 420 -20.25 5.58 33.99
CA ARG A 420 -19.15 4.59 33.84
C ARG A 420 -18.40 4.46 32.52
#